data_AF-A0A1G3A053-F1
#
_entry.id   AF-A0A1G3A053-F1
#
_cell.length_a   1.000
_cell.length_b   1.000
_cell.length_c   1.000
_cell.angle_alpha   90.00
_cell.angle_beta   90.00
_cell.angle_gamma   90.00
#
_symmetry.space_group_name_H-M   'P 1'
#
loop_
_entity.id
_entity.type
_entity.pdbx_description
1 polymer ?
#
loop_
_entity_poly.entity_id
_entity_poly.type
_entity_poly.pdbx_seq_one_letter_code
_entity_poly.pdbx_strand_id
1 'polypeptide(L)'
;MWFHIYRPVGPDPRPELALSAGQQLRVRQFLVEMRATKPIAIIDAYHDHCGNALCPAAVGLTHHIGPWGDIEPCPVIQFARDSIYDERSLADTFNQSSFLRDFRQLAASCTRGCIVLERPDLLAQLVLRHQARDTTARKTALAELNAMQHRASQYQTGREVPERSLAYRLLKKHVFHDYGAYASAVNPLSAAADPTIAPAAAVANRQNTSRMK
;
A
#
# COMPACT_ATOMS: atom_id res chain seq x y z
N MET A 1 11.46 10.97 14.14
CA MET A 1 10.27 10.20 14.54
C MET A 1 9.55 9.70 13.30
N TRP A 2 9.30 8.40 13.22
CA TRP A 2 8.51 7.78 12.16
C TRP A 2 7.03 7.78 12.55
N PHE A 3 6.14 8.12 11.62
CA PHE A 3 4.72 8.19 11.88
C PHE A 3 3.96 7.22 10.97
N HIS A 4 3.25 6.29 11.60
CA HIS A 4 2.45 5.29 10.92
C HIS A 4 1.03 5.30 11.49
N ILE A 5 0.05 5.09 10.62
CA ILE A 5 -1.33 4.84 11.03
C ILE A 5 -1.56 3.32 11.10
N TYR A 6 -2.41 2.90 12.05
CA TYR A 6 -2.75 1.50 12.23
C TYR A 6 -3.43 0.92 10.98
N ARG A 7 -2.93 -0.24 10.54
CA ARG A 7 -3.53 -1.05 9.46
C ARG A 7 -4.05 -2.33 10.10
N PRO A 8 -5.37 -2.59 10.10
CA PRO A 8 -5.95 -3.73 10.78
C PRO A 8 -5.69 -5.02 9.98
N VAL A 9 -4.53 -5.62 10.20
CA VAL A 9 -4.11 -6.91 9.63
C VAL A 9 -3.75 -7.89 10.74
N GLY A 10 -3.82 -9.18 10.46
CA GLY A 10 -3.49 -10.25 11.42
C GLY A 10 -4.71 -11.08 11.84
N PRO A 11 -4.53 -12.00 12.81
CA PRO A 11 -5.53 -12.99 13.20
C PRO A 11 -6.66 -12.42 14.06
N ASP A 12 -6.38 -11.36 14.83
CA ASP A 12 -7.37 -10.61 15.61
C ASP A 12 -7.21 -9.12 15.28
N PRO A 13 -7.56 -8.69 14.04
CA PRO A 13 -7.49 -7.30 13.70
C PRO A 13 -8.58 -6.58 14.52
N ARG A 14 -8.26 -5.41 15.08
CA ARG A 14 -9.22 -4.54 15.80
C ARG A 14 -9.63 -3.37 14.90
N PRO A 15 -10.41 -3.61 13.82
CA PRO A 15 -10.67 -2.63 12.79
C PRO A 15 -11.34 -1.33 13.26
N GLU A 16 -12.01 -1.35 14.40
CA GLU A 16 -12.60 -0.17 15.04
C GLU A 16 -11.54 0.86 15.48
N LEU A 17 -10.28 0.45 15.63
CA LEU A 17 -9.14 1.33 15.93
C LEU A 17 -8.53 1.96 14.66
N ALA A 18 -8.93 1.51 13.47
CA ALA A 18 -8.44 2.10 12.22
C ALA A 18 -9.05 3.49 12.01
N LEU A 19 -8.22 4.44 11.58
CA LEU A 19 -8.67 5.81 11.36
C LEU A 19 -9.63 5.90 10.17
N SER A 20 -10.71 6.66 10.34
CA SER A 20 -11.57 7.10 9.24
C SER A 20 -10.82 8.02 8.26
N ALA A 21 -11.32 8.17 7.04
CA ALA A 21 -10.71 9.07 6.04
C ALA A 21 -10.51 10.50 6.57
N GLY A 22 -11.49 11.05 7.30
CA GLY A 22 -11.37 12.36 7.94
C GLY A 22 -10.29 12.41 9.04
N GLN A 23 -10.15 11.36 9.84
CA GLN A 23 -9.07 11.26 10.82
C GLN A 23 -7.70 11.15 10.14
N GLN A 24 -7.57 10.37 9.07
CA GLN A 24 -6.34 10.26 8.29
C GLN A 24 -5.92 11.61 7.68
N LEU A 25 -6.87 12.39 7.15
CA LEU A 25 -6.58 13.75 6.67
C LEU A 25 -6.07 14.66 7.80
N ARG A 26 -6.70 14.62 8.98
CA ARG A 26 -6.25 15.41 10.14
C ARG A 26 -4.84 15.03 10.56
N VAL A 27 -4.51 13.73 10.54
CA VAL A 27 -3.13 13.25 10.78
C VAL A 27 -2.19 13.84 9.73
N ARG A 28 -2.53 13.81 8.45
CA ARG A 28 -1.69 14.38 7.40
C ARG A 28 -1.45 15.89 7.60
N GLN A 29 -2.50 16.65 7.90
CA GLN A 29 -2.40 18.09 8.19
C GLN A 29 -1.48 18.35 9.38
N PHE A 30 -1.67 17.61 10.48
CA PHE A 30 -0.81 17.66 11.66
C PHE A 30 0.65 17.39 11.33
N LEU A 31 0.95 16.34 10.56
CA LEU A 31 2.33 15.97 10.21
C LEU A 31 3.03 17.07 9.40
N VAL A 32 2.36 17.62 8.39
CA VAL A 32 2.90 18.69 7.57
C VAL A 32 3.14 19.96 8.39
N GLU A 33 2.24 20.28 9.32
CA GLU A 33 2.39 21.42 10.22
C GLU A 33 3.53 21.22 11.22
N MET A 34 3.62 20.06 11.86
CA MET A 34 4.66 19.78 12.85
C MET A 34 6.06 19.78 12.22
N ARG A 35 6.21 19.29 10.99
CA ARG A 35 7.47 19.39 10.22
C ARG A 35 7.96 20.82 10.01
N ALA A 36 7.02 21.76 9.89
CA ALA A 36 7.34 23.16 9.65
C ALA A 36 7.59 23.94 10.95
N THR A 37 7.18 23.41 12.10
CA THR A 37 7.11 24.17 13.36
C THR A 37 7.93 23.59 14.51
N LYS A 38 8.32 22.31 14.45
CA LYS A 38 9.04 21.62 15.53
C LYS A 38 10.48 21.31 15.13
N PRO A 39 11.45 21.42 16.06
CA PRO A 39 12.87 21.14 15.80
C PRO A 39 13.18 19.63 15.81
N ILE A 40 12.31 18.81 15.23
CA ILE A 40 12.47 17.36 15.12
C ILE A 40 12.13 16.88 13.71
N ALA A 41 12.84 15.87 13.23
CA ALA A 41 12.48 15.22 11.97
C ALA A 41 11.25 14.33 12.16
N ILE A 42 10.21 14.52 11.34
CA ILE A 42 8.99 13.69 11.34
C ILE A 42 8.86 13.05 9.96
N ILE A 43 8.77 11.74 9.89
CA ILE A 43 8.83 10.99 8.62
C ILE A 43 7.52 10.21 8.43
N ASP A 44 6.93 10.38 7.25
CA ASP A 44 5.83 9.58 6.72
C ASP A 44 6.15 9.31 5.25
N ALA A 45 6.20 8.03 4.86
CA ALA A 45 6.62 7.61 3.53
C ALA A 45 5.42 7.38 2.59
N TYR A 46 4.23 7.86 2.96
CA TYR A 46 2.98 7.53 2.27
C TYR A 46 2.45 8.66 1.38
N HIS A 47 3.17 9.78 1.31
CA HIS A 47 2.80 10.93 0.49
C HIS A 47 4.04 11.54 -0.15
N ASP A 48 3.91 11.95 -1.42
CA ASP A 48 4.92 12.74 -2.11
C ASP A 48 4.95 14.22 -1.63
N HIS A 49 5.77 15.03 -2.29
CA HIS A 49 5.91 16.45 -1.99
C HIS A 49 4.65 17.30 -2.26
N CYS A 50 3.81 16.88 -3.21
CA CYS A 50 2.52 17.50 -3.53
C CYS A 50 1.38 17.00 -2.64
N GLY A 51 1.64 16.00 -1.79
CA GLY A 51 0.64 15.40 -0.93
C GLY A 51 -0.15 14.28 -1.60
N ASN A 52 0.23 13.85 -2.81
CA ASN A 52 -0.38 12.70 -3.44
C ASN A 52 0.01 11.45 -2.67
N ALA A 53 -0.94 10.53 -2.54
CA ALA A 53 -0.68 9.22 -1.96
C ALA A 53 0.39 8.46 -2.73
N LEU A 54 1.16 7.69 -1.97
CA LEU A 54 2.29 6.89 -2.39
C LEU A 54 2.31 5.62 -1.53
N CYS A 55 2.64 4.49 -2.15
CA CYS A 55 2.95 3.24 -1.48
C CYS A 55 4.43 2.90 -1.68
N PRO A 56 5.27 2.93 -0.62
CA PRO A 56 6.70 2.61 -0.74
C PRO A 56 6.98 1.26 -1.40
N ALA A 57 6.14 0.26 -1.12
CA ALA A 57 6.26 -1.07 -1.73
C ALA A 57 5.92 -1.05 -3.22
N ALA A 58 4.87 -0.33 -3.63
CA ALA A 58 4.43 -0.27 -5.03
C ALA A 58 5.46 0.44 -5.92
N VAL A 59 6.12 1.48 -5.40
CA VAL A 59 7.14 2.22 -6.15
C VAL A 59 8.54 1.61 -6.05
N GLY A 60 8.70 0.52 -5.28
CA GLY A 60 9.98 -0.17 -5.10
C GLY A 60 10.99 0.56 -4.20
N LEU A 61 10.52 1.49 -3.35
CA LEU A 61 11.35 2.25 -2.39
C LEU A 61 11.78 1.40 -1.20
N THR A 62 10.96 0.43 -0.81
CA THR A 62 11.23 -0.42 0.36
C THR A 62 10.78 -1.85 0.11
N HIS A 63 11.53 -2.79 0.69
CA HIS A 63 11.18 -4.20 0.80
C HIS A 63 11.26 -4.61 2.26
N HIS A 64 10.52 -5.66 2.60
CA HIS A 64 10.57 -6.23 3.93
C HIS A 64 11.28 -7.58 3.89
N ILE A 65 12.21 -7.81 4.80
CA ILE A 65 12.79 -9.13 5.03
C ILE A 65 12.22 -9.62 6.35
N GLY A 66 11.40 -10.66 6.28
CA GLY A 66 10.76 -11.27 7.45
C GLY A 66 11.78 -11.95 8.38
N PRO A 67 11.36 -12.32 9.60
CA PRO A 67 12.23 -12.97 10.58
C PRO A 67 12.80 -14.31 10.12
N TRP A 68 12.17 -14.95 9.12
CA TRP A 68 12.62 -16.19 8.51
C TRP A 68 13.47 -15.99 7.24
N GLY A 69 13.90 -14.76 6.96
CA GLY A 69 14.67 -14.43 5.75
C GLY A 69 13.82 -14.35 4.48
N ASP A 70 12.49 -14.37 4.60
CA ASP A 70 11.56 -14.23 3.48
C ASP A 70 11.52 -12.80 2.94
N ILE A 71 11.57 -12.64 1.62
CA ILE A 71 11.50 -11.33 0.97
C ILE A 71 10.05 -11.00 0.62
N GLU A 72 9.48 -10.10 1.41
CA GLU A 72 8.08 -9.68 1.37
C GLU A 72 7.94 -8.28 0.76
N PRO A 73 6.84 -7.97 0.05
CA PRO A 73 6.65 -6.64 -0.53
C PRO A 73 6.54 -5.53 0.53
N CYS A 74 5.94 -5.83 1.69
CA CYS A 74 5.60 -4.87 2.73
C CYS A 74 5.43 -5.60 4.08
N PRO A 75 5.77 -5.00 5.23
CA PRO A 75 5.66 -5.69 6.54
C PRO A 75 4.26 -6.21 6.91
N VAL A 76 3.20 -5.68 6.30
CA VAL A 76 1.83 -6.15 6.52
C VAL A 76 1.37 -7.18 5.48
N ILE A 77 2.24 -7.54 4.52
CA ILE A 77 1.98 -8.52 3.45
C ILE A 77 2.97 -9.67 3.62
N GLN A 78 2.59 -10.61 4.47
CA GLN A 78 3.45 -11.71 4.90
C GLN A 78 3.34 -12.90 3.93
N PHE A 79 3.67 -12.64 2.67
CA PHE A 79 3.77 -13.63 1.59
C PHE A 79 5.06 -13.41 0.81
N ALA A 80 5.73 -14.50 0.43
CA ALA A 80 6.99 -14.43 -0.30
C ALA A 80 7.14 -15.56 -1.33
N ARG A 81 7.94 -15.28 -2.35
CA ARG A 81 8.45 -16.26 -3.32
C ARG A 81 9.95 -16.43 -3.28
N ASP A 82 10.64 -15.44 -2.75
CA ASP A 82 12.08 -15.36 -2.71
C ASP A 82 12.54 -15.21 -1.25
N SER A 83 13.75 -15.67 -0.96
CA SER A 83 14.38 -15.60 0.36
C SER A 83 15.84 -15.14 0.24
N ILE A 84 16.38 -14.58 1.32
CA ILE A 84 17.81 -14.28 1.42
C ILE A 84 18.70 -15.54 1.41
N TYR A 85 18.11 -16.72 1.56
CA TYR A 85 18.80 -18.01 1.52
C TYR A 85 18.84 -18.64 0.11
N ASP A 86 18.15 -18.04 -0.87
CA ASP A 86 18.23 -18.50 -2.25
C ASP A 86 19.62 -18.23 -2.83
N GLU A 87 20.05 -19.03 -3.82
CA GLU A 87 21.37 -18.88 -4.45
C GLU A 87 21.53 -17.54 -5.19
N ARG A 88 20.41 -16.91 -5.56
CA ARG A 88 20.39 -15.65 -6.31
C ARG A 88 20.78 -14.49 -5.39
N SER A 89 21.56 -13.54 -5.93
CA SER A 89 21.91 -12.32 -5.20
C SER A 89 20.66 -11.50 -4.80
N LEU A 90 20.75 -10.72 -3.72
CA LEU A 90 19.65 -9.82 -3.32
C LEU A 90 19.30 -8.81 -4.43
N ALA A 91 20.33 -8.27 -5.10
CA ALA A 91 20.14 -7.32 -6.19
C ALA A 91 19.34 -7.95 -7.34
N ASP A 92 19.70 -9.16 -7.76
CA ASP A 92 18.96 -9.88 -8.80
C ASP A 92 17.55 -10.22 -8.32
N THR A 93 17.40 -10.64 -7.06
CA THR A 93 16.09 -10.98 -6.49
C THR A 93 15.14 -9.79 -6.49
N PHE A 94 15.55 -8.62 -6.01
CA PHE A 94 14.68 -7.43 -5.97
C PHE A 94 14.29 -6.89 -7.36
N ASN A 95 15.14 -7.12 -8.36
CA ASN A 95 14.94 -6.67 -9.74
C ASN A 95 14.20 -7.69 -10.62
N GLN A 96 14.38 -8.99 -10.37
CA GLN A 96 13.92 -10.06 -11.27
C GLN A 96 12.80 -10.92 -10.67
N SER A 97 12.49 -10.80 -9.38
CA SER A 97 11.37 -11.51 -8.76
C SER A 97 10.06 -11.21 -9.47
N SER A 98 9.41 -12.26 -9.98
CA SER A 98 8.11 -12.14 -10.66
C SER A 98 7.02 -11.69 -9.70
N PHE A 99 7.04 -12.18 -8.46
CA PHE A 99 6.05 -11.83 -7.45
C PHE A 99 6.20 -10.36 -7.01
N LEU A 100 7.41 -9.89 -6.73
CA LEU A 100 7.64 -8.49 -6.37
C LEU A 100 7.31 -7.53 -7.53
N ARG A 101 7.67 -7.90 -8.77
CA ARG A 101 7.33 -7.10 -9.96
C ARG A 101 5.81 -7.03 -10.16
N ASP A 102 5.13 -8.16 -10.17
CA ASP A 102 3.68 -8.21 -10.41
C ASP A 102 2.91 -7.57 -9.24
N PHE A 103 3.41 -7.66 -8.00
CA PHE A 103 2.86 -6.90 -6.87
C PHE A 103 2.92 -5.39 -7.11
N ARG A 104 4.09 -4.86 -7.51
CA ARG A 104 4.26 -3.43 -7.79
C ARG A 104 3.28 -2.96 -8.86
N GLN A 105 3.21 -3.71 -9.95
CA GLN A 105 2.32 -3.45 -11.09
C GLN A 105 0.85 -3.50 -10.69
N LEU A 106 0.42 -4.55 -9.97
CA LEU A 106 -0.95 -4.68 -9.49
C LEU A 106 -1.34 -3.55 -8.55
N ALA A 107 -0.53 -3.30 -7.51
CA ALA A 107 -0.78 -2.25 -6.53
C ALA A 107 -0.91 -0.89 -7.21
N ALA A 108 0.06 -0.53 -8.06
CA ALA A 108 0.04 0.75 -8.77
C ALA A 108 -1.11 0.88 -9.78
N SER A 109 -1.58 -0.22 -10.37
CA SER A 109 -2.70 -0.20 -11.33
C SER A 109 -4.08 0.01 -10.66
N CYS A 110 -4.21 -0.32 -9.38
CA CYS A 110 -5.50 -0.30 -8.69
C CYS A 110 -5.64 0.81 -7.64
N THR A 111 -4.53 1.33 -7.11
CA THR A 111 -4.56 2.37 -6.08
C THR A 111 -3.21 3.10 -5.95
N ARG A 112 -3.22 4.35 -5.50
CA ARG A 112 -2.02 5.04 -4.97
C ARG A 112 -1.82 4.82 -3.47
N GLY A 113 -2.76 4.14 -2.83
CA GLY A 113 -2.86 3.89 -1.41
C GLY A 113 -2.33 2.53 -0.99
N CYS A 114 -2.94 1.95 0.04
CA CYS A 114 -2.58 0.62 0.53
C CYS A 114 -3.48 -0.44 -0.11
N ILE A 115 -2.92 -1.29 -0.99
CA ILE A 115 -3.67 -2.38 -1.63
C ILE A 115 -4.31 -3.35 -0.61
N VAL A 116 -3.69 -3.58 0.54
CA VAL A 116 -4.25 -4.43 1.60
C VAL A 116 -5.57 -3.87 2.15
N LEU A 117 -5.68 -2.54 2.25
CA LEU A 117 -6.90 -1.90 2.74
C LEU A 117 -7.94 -1.74 1.64
N GLU A 118 -7.50 -1.40 0.43
CA GLU A 118 -8.40 -1.01 -0.66
C GLU A 118 -8.80 -2.15 -1.57
N ARG A 119 -7.94 -3.14 -1.80
CA ARG A 119 -8.16 -4.28 -2.70
C ARG A 119 -7.53 -5.58 -2.15
N PRO A 120 -7.91 -6.02 -0.93
CA PRO A 120 -7.43 -7.29 -0.38
C PRO A 120 -7.77 -8.49 -1.29
N ASP A 121 -8.87 -8.39 -2.04
CA ASP A 121 -9.32 -9.36 -3.04
C ASP A 121 -8.28 -9.57 -4.17
N LEU A 122 -7.75 -8.49 -4.73
CA LEU A 122 -6.74 -8.59 -5.80
C LEU A 122 -5.40 -9.08 -5.25
N LEU A 123 -5.05 -8.68 -4.03
CA LEU A 123 -3.83 -9.16 -3.39
C LEU A 123 -3.91 -10.68 -3.16
N ALA A 124 -5.06 -11.21 -2.72
CA ALA A 124 -5.26 -12.65 -2.55
C ALA A 124 -5.12 -13.40 -3.89
N GLN A 125 -5.71 -12.87 -4.96
CA GLN A 125 -5.56 -13.44 -6.31
C GLN A 125 -4.10 -13.46 -6.78
N LEU A 126 -3.34 -12.39 -6.50
CA LEU A 126 -1.92 -12.34 -6.85
C LEU A 126 -1.10 -13.38 -6.07
N VAL A 127 -1.35 -13.51 -4.76
CA VAL A 127 -0.72 -14.51 -3.90
C VAL A 127 -0.96 -15.91 -4.44
N LEU A 128 -2.22 -16.23 -4.79
CA LEU A 128 -2.60 -17.52 -5.37
C LEU A 128 -1.92 -17.76 -6.72
N ARG A 129 -1.94 -16.77 -7.62
CA ARG A 129 -1.34 -16.85 -8.96
C ARG A 129 0.15 -17.18 -8.90
N HIS A 130 0.88 -16.55 -7.98
CA HIS A 130 2.32 -16.79 -7.84
C HIS A 130 2.62 -17.99 -6.94
N GLN A 131 1.63 -18.62 -6.33
CA GLN A 131 1.82 -19.60 -5.25
C GLN A 131 2.77 -19.04 -4.17
N ALA A 132 2.56 -17.78 -3.78
CA ALA A 132 3.38 -17.13 -2.78
C ALA A 132 3.13 -17.78 -1.41
N ARG A 133 4.20 -18.21 -0.75
CA ARG A 133 4.13 -18.93 0.52
C ARG A 133 3.71 -17.97 1.63
N ASP A 134 2.83 -18.42 2.50
CA ASP A 134 2.54 -17.77 3.78
C ASP A 134 3.78 -17.83 4.69
N THR A 135 4.37 -16.67 4.98
CA THR A 135 5.60 -16.51 5.76
C THR A 135 5.33 -16.34 7.25
N THR A 136 4.06 -16.24 7.66
CA THR A 136 3.69 -16.13 9.06
C THR A 136 3.98 -17.42 9.82
N ALA A 137 4.18 -17.34 11.13
CA ALA A 137 4.29 -18.53 11.97
C ALA A 137 2.95 -19.30 12.06
N ARG A 138 1.82 -18.59 11.97
CA ARG A 138 0.46 -19.10 12.15
C ARG A 138 -0.14 -19.80 10.92
N LYS A 139 0.38 -19.51 9.72
CA LYS A 139 -0.06 -20.12 8.44
C LYS A 139 -1.54 -19.88 8.09
N THR A 140 -2.07 -18.73 8.50
CA THR A 140 -3.46 -18.31 8.30
C THR A 140 -3.60 -17.02 7.50
N ALA A 141 -2.51 -16.45 6.98
CA ALA A 141 -2.49 -15.12 6.37
C ALA A 141 -3.44 -14.99 5.18
N LEU A 142 -3.61 -16.03 4.37
CA LEU A 142 -4.52 -15.99 3.22
C LEU A 142 -5.99 -15.98 3.66
N ALA A 143 -6.34 -16.76 4.68
CA ALA A 143 -7.67 -16.75 5.25
C ALA A 143 -8.00 -15.39 5.89
N GLU A 144 -7.03 -14.81 6.61
CA GLU A 144 -7.14 -13.47 7.19
C GLU A 144 -7.34 -12.41 6.10
N LEU A 145 -6.54 -12.46 5.03
CA LEU A 145 -6.65 -11.55 3.90
C LEU A 145 -8.02 -11.65 3.21
N ASN A 146 -8.53 -12.87 3.01
CA ASN A 146 -9.86 -13.10 2.42
C ASN A 146 -11.00 -12.62 3.33
N ALA A 147 -10.80 -12.59 4.64
CA ALA A 147 -11.78 -12.08 5.59
C ALA A 147 -11.74 -10.54 5.73
N MET A 148 -10.73 -9.87 5.15
CA MET A 148 -10.61 -8.42 5.23
C MET A 148 -11.74 -7.71 4.47
N GLN A 149 -12.26 -6.66 5.08
CA GLN A 149 -13.19 -5.73 4.44
C GLN A 149 -12.44 -4.53 3.88
N HIS A 150 -12.93 -4.00 2.76
CA HIS A 150 -12.41 -2.78 2.14
C HIS A 150 -12.45 -1.59 3.11
N ARG A 151 -11.37 -0.79 3.10
CA ARG A 151 -11.18 0.38 3.98
C ARG A 151 -10.51 1.52 3.23
N ALA A 152 -10.78 2.74 3.70
CA ALA A 152 -10.06 3.92 3.24
C ALA A 152 -8.57 3.83 3.61
N SER A 153 -7.72 4.25 2.69
CA SER A 153 -6.28 4.41 2.94
C SER A 153 -5.85 5.88 2.77
N GLN A 154 -4.54 6.12 2.75
CA GLN A 154 -3.98 7.43 2.45
C GLN A 154 -4.41 7.99 1.08
N TYR A 155 -4.93 7.16 0.17
CA TYR A 155 -5.42 7.62 -1.13
C TYR A 155 -6.79 8.27 -1.02
N GLN A 156 -6.78 9.61 -0.90
CA GLN A 156 -7.98 10.46 -0.83
C GLN A 156 -7.93 11.52 -1.93
N THR A 157 -8.31 11.13 -3.15
CA THR A 157 -8.30 12.00 -4.33
C THR A 157 -9.03 13.31 -4.08
N GLY A 158 -8.38 14.44 -4.39
CA GLY A 158 -8.92 15.79 -4.21
C GLY A 158 -8.80 16.34 -2.78
N ARG A 159 -8.14 15.60 -1.87
CA ARG A 159 -7.87 16.02 -0.48
C ARG A 159 -6.38 15.98 -0.16
N GLU A 160 -5.54 16.14 -1.18
CA GLU A 160 -4.09 16.15 -1.06
C GLU A 160 -3.64 17.35 -0.21
N VAL A 161 -2.67 17.10 0.68
CA VAL A 161 -2.06 18.14 1.52
C VAL A 161 -0.57 18.21 1.21
N PRO A 162 -0.11 19.22 0.45
CA PRO A 162 1.29 19.34 0.05
C PRO A 162 2.19 19.67 1.24
N GLU A 163 3.49 19.39 1.12
CA GLU A 163 4.46 19.78 2.14
C GLU A 163 4.54 21.32 2.27
N ARG A 164 4.50 21.82 3.51
CA ARG A 164 4.64 23.26 3.83
C ARG A 164 6.09 23.70 3.93
N SER A 165 6.96 22.83 4.46
CA SER A 165 8.39 23.13 4.59
C SER A 165 9.08 22.96 3.24
N LEU A 166 9.79 24.01 2.79
CA LEU A 166 10.55 23.98 1.54
C LEU A 166 11.61 22.85 1.56
N ALA A 167 12.28 22.65 2.70
CA ALA A 167 13.25 21.58 2.87
C ALA A 167 12.61 20.19 2.65
N TYR A 168 11.44 19.93 3.26
CA TYR A 168 10.72 18.67 3.06
C TYR A 168 10.17 18.52 1.66
N ARG A 169 9.71 19.62 1.05
CA ARG A 169 9.21 19.61 -0.33
C ARG A 169 10.32 19.22 -1.31
N LEU A 170 11.54 19.77 -1.15
CA LEU A 170 12.71 19.39 -1.95
C LEU A 170 13.14 17.95 -1.66
N LEU A 171 13.26 17.57 -0.38
CA LEU A 171 13.62 16.21 0.01
C LEU A 171 12.67 15.18 -0.62
N LYS A 172 11.36 15.38 -0.46
CA LYS A 172 10.36 14.45 -1.00
C LYS A 172 10.30 14.48 -2.52
N LYS A 173 10.52 15.64 -3.16
CA LYS A 173 10.57 15.73 -4.62
C LYS A 173 11.68 14.84 -5.21
N HIS A 174 12.80 14.69 -4.52
CA HIS A 174 13.94 13.92 -5.01
C HIS A 174 13.99 12.48 -4.46
N VAL A 175 13.51 12.23 -3.25
CA VAL A 175 13.70 10.95 -2.53
C VAL A 175 12.40 10.18 -2.28
N PHE A 176 11.26 10.85 -2.20
CA PHE A 176 9.95 10.24 -1.92
C PHE A 176 8.93 10.65 -3.00
N HIS A 177 9.35 10.53 -4.26
CA HIS A 177 8.45 10.66 -5.39
C HIS A 177 8.07 9.28 -5.90
N ASP A 178 7.14 9.21 -6.86
CA ASP A 178 6.60 7.93 -7.30
C ASP A 178 7.44 7.21 -8.35
N TYR A 179 8.55 7.81 -8.80
CA TYR A 179 9.45 7.27 -9.84
C TYR A 179 8.70 6.83 -11.13
N GLY A 180 7.54 7.43 -11.41
CA GLY A 180 6.71 7.05 -12.56
C GLY A 180 5.94 5.73 -12.40
N ALA A 181 5.98 5.09 -11.21
CA ALA A 181 5.38 3.78 -10.97
C ALA A 181 3.87 3.71 -11.29
N TYR A 182 3.16 4.84 -11.14
CA TYR A 182 1.72 4.91 -11.39
C TYR A 182 1.34 5.35 -12.82
N ALA A 183 2.29 5.82 -13.64
CA ALA A 183 1.98 6.39 -14.96
C ALA A 183 1.62 5.33 -16.02
N SER A 184 2.10 4.10 -15.86
CA SER A 184 1.95 3.03 -16.86
C SER A 184 1.82 1.64 -16.21
N ALA A 185 1.21 1.58 -15.02
CA ALA A 185 1.02 0.33 -14.30
C ALA A 185 0.05 -0.59 -15.05
N VAL A 186 0.44 -1.84 -15.28
CA VAL A 186 -0.36 -2.86 -15.96
C VAL A 186 -0.89 -3.83 -14.90
N ASN A 187 -2.20 -4.08 -14.89
CA ASN A 187 -2.75 -5.07 -13.98
C ASN A 187 -2.33 -6.49 -14.45
N PRO A 188 -1.48 -7.22 -13.72
CA PRO A 188 -1.05 -8.56 -14.17
C PRO A 188 -2.20 -9.55 -14.20
N LEU A 189 -3.29 -9.33 -13.44
CA LEU A 189 -4.45 -10.20 -13.37
C LEU A 189 -5.42 -10.01 -14.55
N SER A 190 -5.38 -8.88 -15.27
CA SER A 190 -6.32 -8.61 -16.38
C SER A 190 -6.07 -9.47 -17.63
N ALA A 191 -4.84 -9.96 -17.81
CA ALA A 191 -4.51 -10.89 -18.91
C ALA A 191 -5.02 -12.33 -18.67
N ALA A 192 -5.51 -12.62 -17.47
CA ALA A 192 -5.96 -13.94 -17.05
C ALA A 192 -7.44 -13.93 -16.61
N ALA A 193 -8.28 -13.07 -17.21
CA ALA A 193 -9.71 -13.05 -16.95
C ALA A 193 -10.34 -14.38 -17.39
N ASP A 194 -10.30 -15.35 -16.49
CA ASP A 194 -11.11 -16.55 -16.50
C ASP A 194 -12.58 -16.10 -16.45
N PRO A 195 -13.42 -16.44 -17.45
CA PRO A 195 -14.81 -16.00 -17.51
C PRO A 195 -15.67 -16.50 -16.32
N THR A 196 -15.12 -17.31 -15.43
CA THR A 196 -15.80 -17.81 -14.22
C THR A 196 -15.72 -16.88 -13.00
N ILE A 197 -14.86 -15.85 -13.01
CA ILE A 197 -14.74 -14.90 -11.90
C ILE A 197 -15.54 -13.64 -12.21
N ALA A 198 -16.71 -13.51 -11.57
CA ALA A 198 -17.59 -12.35 -11.75
C ALA A 198 -16.85 -11.02 -11.41
N PRO A 199 -16.97 -9.98 -12.26
CA PRO A 199 -16.32 -8.71 -12.00
C PRO A 199 -16.89 -8.07 -10.72
N ALA A 200 -16.00 -7.66 -9.81
CA ALA A 200 -16.38 -6.88 -8.64
C ALA A 200 -17.09 -5.60 -9.09
N ALA A 201 -18.34 -5.45 -8.67
CA ALA A 201 -19.19 -4.34 -9.05
C ALA A 201 -18.51 -2.99 -8.72
N ALA A 202 -18.45 -2.11 -9.72
CA ALA A 202 -17.97 -0.75 -9.54
C ALA A 202 -18.77 -0.08 -8.41
N VAL A 203 -18.07 0.36 -7.36
CA VAL A 203 -18.64 1.13 -6.27
C VAL A 203 -19.06 2.49 -6.82
N ALA A 204 -20.30 2.58 -7.31
CA ALA A 204 -20.92 3.83 -7.71
C ALA A 204 -21.20 4.65 -6.45
N ASN A 205 -20.46 5.75 -6.30
CA ASN A 205 -20.61 6.73 -5.24
C ASN A 205 -21.95 7.47 -5.42
N ARG A 206 -23.02 7.02 -4.75
CA ARG A 206 -24.28 7.79 -4.67
C ARG A 206 -24.10 8.92 -3.67
N GLN A 207 -23.66 10.08 -4.17
CA GLN A 207 -23.80 11.32 -3.43
C GLN A 207 -25.28 11.70 -3.34
N ASN A 208 -25.70 11.89 -2.10
CA ASN A 208 -27.04 12.25 -1.67
C ASN A 208 -27.33 13.73 -2.03
N THR A 209 -28.01 13.96 -3.15
CA THR A 209 -28.64 15.25 -3.46
C THR A 209 -30.16 15.11 -3.30
N SER A 210 -30.70 15.52 -2.16
CA SER A 210 -32.01 16.19 -2.04
C SER A 210 -32.47 16.22 -0.59
N ARG A 211 -32.43 17.41 0.03
CA ARG A 211 -33.61 18.04 0.63
C ARG A 211 -33.27 19.48 1.06
N MET A 212 -33.47 20.40 0.13
CA MET A 212 -34.07 21.69 0.45
C MET A 212 -35.58 21.50 0.31
N LYS A 213 -36.30 21.49 1.43
CA LYS A 213 -37.63 22.08 1.62
C LYS A 213 -37.76 22.37 3.11
#